data_AF-A0A6P2LZ15-F1
#
_entry.id   AF-A0A6P2LZ15-F1
#
_cell.length_a   1.000
_cell.length_b   1.000
_cell.length_c   1.000
_cell.angle_alpha   90.00
_cell.angle_beta   90.00
_cell.angle_gamma   90.00
#
_symmetry.space_group_name_H-M   'P 1'
#
loop_
_entity.id
_entity.type
_entity.pdbx_description
1 polymer ?
#
loop_
_entity_poly.entity_id
_entity_poly.type
_entity_poly.pdbx_seq_one_letter_code
_entity_poly.pdbx_strand_id
1 'polypeptide(L)'
;MPKVTSGNSERKDTVQWKEQAGHFSFEVKPSLTGKYRLKDRNGNAVEAEFRNGTWSIDTAGYVGWSGRFWVSDKDQILAAKRKCGGFRAHKDKSYRPAARNAVKLARYYANEKGKKVRAVVYYLIAHRIDSTVLQPFDLEWQAANAAKLQRYRAGIDARVDKFFVKRGAPVRPSASV
;
A
#
# COMPACT_ATOMS: atom_id res chain seq x y z
N MET A 1 19.92 53.42 13.26
CA MET A 1 18.86 52.71 14.03
C MET A 1 17.64 52.50 13.13
N PRO A 2 16.84 51.43 13.29
CA PRO A 2 16.77 50.31 12.32
C PRO A 2 15.39 50.07 11.64
N LYS A 3 15.37 49.25 10.58
CA LYS A 3 14.42 48.13 10.29
C LYS A 3 14.74 47.54 8.90
N VAL A 4 15.36 46.37 8.73
CA VAL A 4 14.88 44.98 8.98
C VAL A 4 13.56 44.65 8.27
N THR A 5 13.74 44.08 7.07
CA THR A 5 13.11 42.89 6.48
C THR A 5 11.72 42.44 6.94
N SER A 6 10.85 42.17 5.96
CA SER A 6 9.89 41.06 5.98
C SER A 6 9.51 40.81 4.52
N GLY A 7 9.61 39.62 3.93
CA GLY A 7 9.56 38.29 4.51
C GLY A 7 8.77 37.47 3.50
N ASN A 8 9.47 36.91 2.51
CA ASN A 8 8.88 36.05 1.50
C ASN A 8 8.44 34.76 2.21
N SER A 9 7.15 34.64 2.55
CA SER A 9 6.63 33.44 3.20
C SER A 9 6.47 32.34 2.15
N GLU A 10 7.55 31.61 1.88
CA GLU A 10 7.42 30.26 1.33
C GLU A 10 6.64 29.44 2.35
N ARG A 11 5.37 29.18 2.05
CA ARG A 11 4.61 28.13 2.71
C ARG A 11 5.29 26.81 2.41
N LYS A 12 6.22 26.41 3.26
CA LYS A 12 6.68 25.02 3.37
C LYS A 12 5.50 24.23 3.93
N ASP A 13 4.69 23.67 3.02
CA ASP A 13 3.74 22.61 3.34
C ASP A 13 4.50 21.49 4.04
N THR A 14 4.48 21.54 5.37
CA THR A 14 5.27 20.66 6.20
C THR A 14 4.50 19.35 6.24
N VAL A 15 4.88 18.44 5.33
CA VAL A 15 4.36 17.06 5.27
C VAL A 15 4.53 16.44 6.65
N GLN A 16 3.43 16.34 7.41
CA GLN A 16 3.48 15.80 8.76
C GLN A 16 3.65 14.28 8.74
N TRP A 17 4.76 13.83 9.30
CA TRP A 17 5.12 12.43 9.44
C TRP A 17 4.37 11.79 10.62
N LYS A 18 3.90 10.56 10.41
CA LYS A 18 3.38 9.69 11.47
C LYS A 18 4.07 8.34 11.35
N GLU A 19 4.84 7.97 12.35
CA GLU A 19 5.48 6.67 12.46
C GLU A 19 4.42 5.55 12.44
N GLN A 20 4.70 4.44 11.76
CA GLN A 20 3.83 3.27 11.76
C GLN A 20 4.59 2.01 12.16
N ALA A 21 3.91 1.15 12.91
CA ALA A 21 4.44 -0.11 13.40
C ALA A 21 4.59 -1.13 12.26
N GLY A 22 5.83 -1.40 11.88
CA GLY A 22 6.24 -2.46 10.96
C GLY A 22 7.72 -2.28 10.57
N HIS A 23 8.56 -3.23 10.95
CA HIS A 23 10.00 -3.22 10.69
C HIS A 23 10.37 -4.53 9.98
N PHE A 24 10.94 -4.43 8.78
CA PHE A 24 11.28 -5.56 7.90
C PHE A 24 12.81 -5.71 7.85
N SER A 25 13.33 -6.94 7.87
CA SER A 25 14.78 -7.19 7.72
C SER A 25 15.25 -6.87 6.29
N PHE A 26 16.56 -6.71 6.10
CA PHE A 26 17.15 -6.48 4.77
C PHE A 26 17.19 -7.71 3.86
N GLU A 27 16.96 -8.91 4.42
CA GLU A 27 16.72 -10.13 3.64
C GLU A 27 15.48 -9.96 2.73
N VAL A 28 14.54 -9.12 3.14
CA VAL A 28 13.38 -8.70 2.35
C VAL A 28 13.69 -7.35 1.72
N LYS A 29 14.02 -7.31 0.42
CA LYS A 29 14.21 -6.01 -0.26
C LYS A 29 12.85 -5.32 -0.50
N PRO A 30 12.78 -3.97 -0.43
CA PRO A 30 11.62 -3.27 -0.95
C PRO A 30 11.42 -3.60 -2.43
N SER A 31 10.19 -3.53 -2.87
CA SER A 31 9.80 -3.92 -4.24
C SER A 31 9.55 -2.73 -5.15
N LEU A 32 9.43 -1.54 -4.56
CA LEU A 32 9.09 -0.33 -5.26
C LEU A 32 10.23 0.67 -5.12
N THR A 33 10.53 1.34 -6.22
CA THR A 33 11.34 2.53 -6.13
C THR A 33 10.65 3.56 -5.24
N GLY A 34 11.35 4.11 -4.26
CA GLY A 34 10.79 5.10 -3.34
C GLY A 34 11.65 5.33 -2.11
N LYS A 35 11.25 6.28 -1.26
CA LYS A 35 11.95 6.59 0.00
C LYS A 35 11.45 5.69 1.12
N TYR A 36 12.35 5.13 1.91
CA TYR A 36 12.08 4.27 3.06
C TYR A 36 12.86 4.78 4.26
N ARG A 37 12.46 4.32 5.44
CA ARG A 37 13.16 4.64 6.69
C ARG A 37 13.92 3.42 7.18
N LEU A 38 15.23 3.52 7.30
CA LEU A 38 16.09 2.46 7.82
C LEU A 38 16.32 2.75 9.30
N LYS A 39 16.19 1.74 10.17
CA LYS A 39 16.50 1.89 11.60
C LYS A 39 17.78 1.17 11.95
N ASP A 40 18.61 1.78 12.78
CA ASP A 40 19.78 1.15 13.37
C ASP A 40 19.44 0.40 14.68
N ARG A 41 20.43 -0.29 15.25
CA ARG A 41 20.28 -1.02 16.53
C ARG A 41 19.98 -0.11 17.73
N ASN A 42 20.30 1.17 17.61
CA ASN A 42 20.14 2.17 18.66
C ASN A 42 18.77 2.89 18.56
N GLY A 43 17.96 2.54 17.55
CA GLY A 43 16.67 3.15 17.31
C GLY A 43 16.72 4.45 16.49
N ASN A 44 17.91 4.88 16.04
CA ASN A 44 18.02 5.99 15.11
C ASN A 44 17.46 5.59 13.75
N ALA A 45 16.91 6.58 13.04
CA ALA A 45 16.27 6.35 11.76
C ALA A 45 16.78 7.32 10.70
N VAL A 46 17.13 6.80 9.53
CA VAL A 46 17.54 7.58 8.36
C VAL A 46 16.59 7.34 7.20
N GLU A 47 16.53 8.28 6.26
CA GLU A 47 15.83 8.10 4.99
C GLU A 47 16.79 7.56 3.92
N ALA A 48 16.35 6.56 3.16
CA ALA A 48 17.04 6.13 1.95
C ALA A 48 16.06 5.83 0.83
N GLU A 49 16.48 6.11 -0.40
CA GLU A 49 15.73 5.69 -1.58
C GLU A 49 16.13 4.27 -1.96
N PHE A 50 15.15 3.42 -2.20
CA PHE A 50 15.36 2.16 -2.91
C PHE A 50 15.06 2.40 -4.37
N ARG A 51 15.92 2.01 -5.31
CA ARG A 51 15.71 2.14 -6.76
C ARG A 51 16.40 0.99 -7.50
N ASN A 52 15.71 0.37 -8.45
CA ASN A 52 16.26 -0.68 -9.32
C ASN A 52 16.98 -1.81 -8.56
N GLY A 53 16.50 -2.21 -7.38
CA GLY A 53 17.08 -3.30 -6.58
C GLY A 53 18.16 -2.88 -5.57
N THR A 54 18.47 -1.58 -5.49
CA THR A 54 19.59 -1.04 -4.73
C THR A 54 19.14 0.10 -3.82
N TRP A 55 19.75 0.19 -2.64
CA TRP A 55 19.57 1.29 -1.70
C TRP A 55 20.47 2.48 -2.07
N SER A 56 19.99 3.70 -1.85
CA SER A 56 20.76 4.93 -2.10
C SER A 56 21.85 5.19 -1.06
N ILE A 57 21.89 4.38 0.01
CA ILE A 57 22.90 4.44 1.07
C ILE A 57 23.42 3.03 1.35
N ASP A 58 24.61 2.95 1.96
CA ASP A 58 25.08 1.70 2.56
C ASP A 58 24.15 1.28 3.70
N THR A 59 23.77 0.00 3.68
CA THR A 59 22.82 -0.58 4.64
C THR A 59 23.52 -1.31 5.80
N ALA A 60 24.86 -1.37 5.79
CA ALA A 60 25.62 -1.87 6.92
C ALA A 60 25.32 -1.06 8.20
N GLY A 61 24.94 -1.74 9.28
CA GLY A 61 24.61 -1.12 10.57
C GLY A 61 23.11 -0.89 10.83
N TYR A 62 22.27 -1.04 9.81
CA TYR A 62 20.82 -0.97 9.97
C TYR A 62 20.23 -2.36 10.26
N VAL A 63 19.23 -2.45 11.13
CA VAL A 63 18.55 -3.71 11.50
C VAL A 63 17.37 -4.03 10.58
N GLY A 64 16.95 -3.07 9.78
CA GLY A 64 15.88 -3.24 8.83
C GLY A 64 15.38 -1.92 8.28
N TRP A 65 14.33 -2.03 7.47
CA TRP A 65 13.63 -0.91 6.89
C TRP A 65 12.17 -0.93 7.30
N SER A 66 11.60 0.26 7.37
CA SER A 66 10.19 0.49 7.56
C SER A 66 9.69 1.28 6.36
N GLY A 67 8.64 0.76 5.73
CA GLY A 67 8.09 1.31 4.51
C GLY A 67 7.41 2.65 4.72
N ARG A 68 7.70 3.61 3.84
CA ARG A 68 6.68 4.53 3.33
C ARG A 68 6.79 4.60 1.81
N PHE A 69 5.99 3.78 1.13
CA PHE A 69 5.60 4.14 -0.23
C PHE A 69 4.92 5.53 -0.19
N TRP A 70 5.12 6.33 -1.24
CA TRP A 70 4.58 7.68 -1.44
C TRP A 70 3.35 7.97 -0.59
N VAL A 71 3.38 9.09 0.16
CA VAL A 71 2.14 9.77 0.55
C VAL A 71 1.41 10.02 -0.76
N SER A 72 0.48 9.13 -1.10
CA SER A 72 -0.51 9.42 -2.11
C SER A 72 -1.33 10.52 -1.46
N ASP A 73 -1.24 11.73 -2.00
CA ASP A 73 -2.16 12.78 -1.63
C ASP A 73 -3.61 12.27 -1.74
N LYS A 74 -4.52 12.96 -1.05
CA LYS A 74 -5.94 12.57 -1.01
C LYS A 74 -6.49 12.37 -2.43
N ASP A 75 -6.04 13.17 -3.39
CA ASP A 75 -6.50 13.16 -4.78
C ASP A 75 -6.02 11.93 -5.55
N GLN A 76 -4.80 11.47 -5.30
CA GLN A 76 -4.25 10.23 -5.83
C GLN A 76 -4.99 9.01 -5.28
N ILE A 77 -5.36 9.01 -4.00
CA ILE A 77 -6.18 7.95 -3.42
C ILE A 77 -7.60 7.97 -4.01
N LEU A 78 -8.19 9.15 -4.20
CA LEU A 78 -9.48 9.30 -4.87
C LEU A 78 -9.41 8.84 -6.33
N ALA A 79 -8.36 9.21 -7.07
CA ALA A 79 -8.13 8.77 -8.44
C ALA A 79 -7.95 7.24 -8.52
N ALA A 80 -7.19 6.65 -7.59
CA ALA A 80 -7.04 5.21 -7.51
C ALA A 80 -8.37 4.51 -7.23
N LYS A 81 -9.20 5.04 -6.32
CA LYS A 81 -10.57 4.53 -6.08
C LYS A 81 -11.42 4.58 -7.34
N ARG A 82 -11.41 5.70 -8.07
CA ARG A 82 -12.14 5.84 -9.34
C ARG A 82 -11.69 4.81 -10.37
N LYS A 83 -10.37 4.67 -10.57
CA LYS A 83 -9.78 3.71 -11.54
C LYS A 83 -10.05 2.25 -11.16
N CYS A 84 -9.89 1.88 -9.89
CA CYS A 84 -10.27 0.57 -9.37
C CYS A 84 -11.78 0.31 -9.57
N GLY A 85 -12.61 1.31 -9.25
CA GLY A 85 -14.06 1.22 -9.40
C GLY A 85 -14.54 1.11 -10.85
N GLY A 86 -13.71 1.48 -11.82
CA GLY A 86 -13.99 1.41 -13.25
C GLY A 86 -13.97 0.00 -13.85
N PHE A 87 -13.59 -1.03 -13.09
CA PHE A 87 -13.66 -2.42 -13.54
C PHE A 87 -15.07 -2.78 -14.06
N ARG A 88 -15.14 -3.51 -15.17
CA ARG A 88 -16.36 -4.11 -15.74
C ARG A 88 -16.01 -5.50 -16.27
N ALA A 89 -16.80 -6.50 -15.90
CA ALA A 89 -16.54 -7.90 -16.28
C ALA A 89 -16.48 -8.10 -17.79
N HIS A 90 -17.38 -7.45 -18.54
CA HIS A 90 -17.46 -7.52 -20.00
C HIS A 90 -16.44 -6.62 -20.74
N LYS A 91 -15.52 -5.96 -20.03
CA LYS A 91 -14.59 -4.98 -20.64
C LYS A 91 -13.16 -5.23 -20.20
N ASP A 92 -12.43 -6.05 -20.96
CA ASP A 92 -11.04 -6.44 -20.70
C ASP A 92 -10.10 -5.24 -20.54
N LYS A 93 -10.30 -4.19 -21.33
CA LYS A 93 -9.54 -2.93 -21.23
C LYS A 93 -9.60 -2.29 -19.83
N SER A 94 -10.59 -2.64 -19.01
CA SER A 94 -10.73 -2.15 -17.63
C SER A 94 -9.91 -2.93 -16.59
N TYR A 95 -9.40 -4.12 -16.91
CA TYR A 95 -8.82 -5.04 -15.93
C TYR A 95 -7.48 -4.52 -15.41
N ARG A 96 -6.51 -4.31 -16.32
CA ARG A 96 -5.15 -3.83 -15.98
C ARG A 96 -5.16 -2.53 -15.15
N PRO A 97 -5.88 -1.46 -15.53
CA PRO A 97 -5.92 -0.26 -14.70
C PRO A 97 -6.62 -0.51 -13.35
N ALA A 98 -7.67 -1.33 -13.29
CA ALA A 98 -8.34 -1.61 -12.04
C ALA A 98 -7.47 -2.43 -11.07
N ALA A 99 -6.85 -3.50 -11.53
CA ALA A 99 -5.94 -4.34 -10.74
C ALA A 99 -4.78 -3.53 -10.17
N ARG A 100 -4.09 -2.74 -11.01
CA ARG A 100 -2.98 -1.87 -10.56
C ARG A 100 -3.41 -0.88 -9.48
N ASN A 101 -4.57 -0.27 -9.63
CA ASN A 101 -5.08 0.70 -8.65
C ASN A 101 -5.63 0.02 -7.39
N ALA A 102 -6.14 -1.21 -7.48
CA ALA A 102 -6.48 -2.02 -6.32
C ALA A 102 -5.22 -2.33 -5.49
N VAL A 103 -4.11 -2.72 -6.11
CA VAL A 103 -2.82 -2.90 -5.41
C VAL A 103 -2.35 -1.61 -4.74
N LYS A 104 -2.42 -0.46 -5.43
CA LYS A 104 -2.07 0.85 -4.85
C LYS A 104 -2.89 1.14 -3.58
N LEU A 105 -4.20 0.89 -3.63
CA LEU A 105 -5.10 1.08 -2.48
C LEU A 105 -4.81 0.08 -1.37
N ALA A 106 -4.53 -1.18 -1.70
CA ALA A 106 -4.19 -2.21 -0.73
C ALA A 106 -2.96 -1.83 0.08
N ARG A 107 -1.87 -1.44 -0.60
CA ARG A 107 -0.62 -0.99 0.04
C ARG A 107 -0.82 0.27 0.89
N TYR A 108 -1.64 1.22 0.43
CA TYR A 108 -1.99 2.38 1.24
C TYR A 108 -2.71 1.98 2.54
N TYR A 109 -3.76 1.15 2.47
CA TYR A 109 -4.51 0.75 3.66
C TYR A 109 -3.78 -0.26 4.55
N ALA A 110 -2.84 -1.02 4.02
CA ALA A 110 -1.95 -1.88 4.80
C ALA A 110 -1.13 -1.05 5.79
N ASN A 111 -0.78 0.16 5.36
CA ASN A 111 -0.10 1.20 6.11
C ASN A 111 -1.10 2.25 6.65
N GLU A 112 -2.31 1.88 7.06
CA GLU A 112 -3.20 2.76 7.82
C GLU A 112 -3.66 2.06 9.11
N LYS A 113 -3.45 2.71 10.27
CA LYS A 113 -3.89 2.17 11.57
C LYS A 113 -5.40 1.87 11.53
N GLY A 114 -5.75 0.64 11.86
CA GLY A 114 -7.14 0.16 11.88
C GLY A 114 -7.76 -0.12 10.50
N LYS A 115 -6.98 -0.12 9.41
CA LYS A 115 -7.51 -0.33 8.05
C LYS A 115 -7.04 -1.63 7.37
N LYS A 116 -6.40 -2.54 8.11
CA LYS A 116 -5.91 -3.83 7.60
C LYS A 116 -6.97 -4.67 6.88
N VAL A 117 -8.20 -4.72 7.41
CA VAL A 117 -9.34 -5.39 6.74
C VAL A 117 -9.59 -4.79 5.35
N ARG A 118 -9.49 -3.46 5.22
CA ARG A 118 -9.69 -2.76 3.95
C ARG A 118 -8.54 -3.05 2.97
N ALA A 119 -7.32 -3.17 3.46
CA ALA A 119 -6.16 -3.57 2.67
C ALA A 119 -6.37 -4.96 2.03
N VAL A 120 -6.78 -5.94 2.85
CA VAL A 120 -7.06 -7.30 2.37
C VAL A 120 -8.16 -7.33 1.32
N VAL A 121 -9.25 -6.57 1.51
CA VAL A 121 -10.30 -6.46 0.48
C VAL A 121 -9.73 -6.02 -0.87
N TYR A 122 -8.84 -5.02 -0.89
CA TYR A 122 -8.23 -4.58 -2.15
C TYR A 122 -7.20 -5.56 -2.72
N TYR A 123 -6.46 -6.28 -1.87
CA TYR A 123 -5.58 -7.35 -2.34
C TYR A 123 -6.37 -8.48 -3.01
N LEU A 124 -7.48 -8.91 -2.41
CA LEU A 124 -8.37 -9.92 -2.99
C LEU A 124 -9.05 -9.44 -4.28
N ILE A 125 -9.46 -8.17 -4.34
CA ILE A 125 -9.97 -7.56 -5.59
C ILE A 125 -8.88 -7.59 -6.66
N ALA A 126 -7.66 -7.15 -6.35
CA ALA A 126 -6.56 -7.12 -7.30
C ALA A 126 -6.28 -8.53 -7.85
N HIS A 127 -6.08 -9.50 -6.96
CA HIS A 127 -5.80 -10.89 -7.32
C HIS A 127 -6.93 -11.54 -8.13
N ARG A 128 -8.19 -11.16 -7.87
CA ARG A 128 -9.33 -11.68 -8.62
C ARG A 128 -9.49 -11.06 -10.02
N ILE A 129 -9.03 -9.83 -10.22
CA ILE A 129 -9.00 -9.21 -11.56
C ILE A 129 -7.82 -9.75 -12.37
N ASP A 130 -6.65 -9.85 -11.73
CA ASP A 130 -5.40 -10.31 -12.33
C ASP A 130 -4.55 -10.96 -11.24
N SER A 131 -4.38 -12.29 -11.29
CA SER A 131 -3.65 -13.04 -10.27
C SER A 131 -2.15 -12.74 -10.25
N THR A 132 -1.60 -12.17 -11.34
CA THR A 132 -0.17 -11.89 -11.53
C THR A 132 0.24 -10.50 -11.01
N VAL A 133 -0.73 -9.65 -10.66
CA VAL A 133 -0.45 -8.25 -10.27
C VAL A 133 0.17 -8.13 -8.87
N LEU A 134 -0.02 -9.14 -8.02
CA LEU A 134 0.54 -9.17 -6.68
C LEU A 134 2.01 -9.56 -6.74
N GLN A 135 2.84 -8.80 -6.04
CA GLN A 135 4.26 -9.08 -5.92
C GLN A 135 4.52 -9.95 -4.67
N PRO A 136 5.68 -10.62 -4.56
CA PRO A 136 5.98 -11.52 -3.44
C PRO A 136 5.71 -10.91 -2.06
N PHE A 137 6.15 -9.67 -1.81
CA PHE A 137 5.92 -8.99 -0.54
C PHE A 137 4.43 -8.69 -0.24
N ASP A 138 3.57 -8.53 -1.25
CA ASP A 138 2.12 -8.38 -1.05
C ASP A 138 1.49 -9.69 -0.56
N LEU A 139 2.04 -10.82 -1.02
CA LEU A 139 1.63 -12.16 -0.60
C LEU A 139 2.12 -12.45 0.83
N GLU A 140 3.36 -12.12 1.13
CA GLU A 140 3.94 -12.25 2.49
C GLU A 140 3.19 -11.38 3.52
N TRP A 141 2.87 -10.13 3.17
CA TRP A 141 2.09 -9.27 4.05
C TRP A 141 0.72 -9.88 4.35
N GLN A 142 0.05 -10.45 3.34
CA GLN A 142 -1.23 -11.14 3.52
C GLN A 142 -1.07 -12.37 4.41
N ALA A 143 -0.05 -13.19 4.20
CA ALA A 143 0.24 -14.36 5.03
C ALA A 143 0.46 -13.98 6.50
N ALA A 144 1.29 -12.96 6.77
CA ALA A 144 1.58 -12.46 8.11
C ALA A 144 0.38 -11.85 8.85
N ASN A 145 -0.68 -11.47 8.11
CA ASN A 145 -1.91 -10.89 8.68
C ASN A 145 -3.12 -11.83 8.59
N ALA A 146 -3.03 -12.97 7.91
CA ALA A 146 -4.15 -13.87 7.65
C ALA A 146 -4.81 -14.36 8.96
N ALA A 147 -4.04 -14.94 9.87
CA ALA A 147 -4.55 -15.43 11.16
C ALA A 147 -5.25 -14.34 11.98
N LYS A 148 -4.68 -13.13 12.01
CA LYS A 148 -5.22 -11.97 12.75
C LYS A 148 -6.54 -11.46 12.17
N LEU A 149 -6.77 -11.73 10.89
CA LEU A 149 -7.93 -11.25 10.14
C LEU A 149 -8.97 -12.34 9.88
N GLN A 150 -8.71 -13.58 10.30
CA GLN A 150 -9.59 -14.72 10.08
C GLN A 150 -11.01 -14.48 10.61
N ARG A 151 -11.15 -13.88 11.79
CA ARG A 151 -12.45 -13.52 12.37
C ARG A 151 -13.28 -12.55 11.52
N TYR A 152 -12.65 -11.82 10.59
CA TYR A 152 -13.31 -10.88 9.69
C TYR A 152 -13.56 -11.47 8.29
N ARG A 153 -13.22 -12.75 8.06
CA ARG A 153 -13.18 -13.35 6.73
C ARG A 153 -14.52 -13.25 6.00
N ALA A 154 -15.62 -13.64 6.63
CA ALA A 154 -16.96 -13.53 6.04
C ALA A 154 -17.29 -12.09 5.59
N GLY A 155 -16.96 -11.09 6.42
CA GLY A 155 -17.18 -9.68 6.08
C GLY A 155 -16.23 -9.15 5.00
N ILE A 156 -15.03 -9.72 4.88
CA ILE A 156 -14.09 -9.44 3.79
C ILE A 156 -14.64 -9.99 2.47
N ASP A 157 -15.01 -11.26 2.44
CA ASP A 157 -15.50 -11.94 1.24
C ASP A 157 -16.78 -11.27 0.72
N ALA A 158 -17.73 -10.97 1.59
CA ALA A 158 -18.95 -10.23 1.22
C ALA A 158 -18.66 -8.85 0.58
N ARG A 159 -17.61 -8.14 1.02
CA ARG A 159 -17.20 -6.86 0.43
C ARG A 159 -16.55 -7.04 -0.94
N VAL A 160 -15.76 -8.10 -1.11
CA VAL A 160 -15.17 -8.47 -2.40
C VAL A 160 -16.27 -8.84 -3.38
N ASP A 161 -17.20 -9.71 -3.00
CA ASP A 161 -18.30 -10.12 -3.88
C ASP A 161 -19.21 -8.96 -4.25
N LYS A 162 -19.56 -8.10 -3.29
CA LYS A 162 -20.29 -6.86 -3.58
C LYS A 162 -19.56 -5.96 -4.58
N PHE A 163 -18.22 -5.97 -4.61
CA PHE A 163 -17.46 -5.23 -5.63
C PHE A 163 -17.67 -5.84 -7.03
N PHE A 164 -17.58 -7.16 -7.16
CA PHE A 164 -17.68 -7.85 -8.45
C PHE A 164 -19.11 -7.91 -9.00
N VAL A 165 -20.10 -8.21 -8.15
CA VAL A 165 -21.52 -8.24 -8.53
C VAL A 165 -21.96 -6.89 -9.10
N LYS A 166 -21.59 -5.78 -8.44
CA LYS A 166 -21.89 -4.42 -8.93
C LYS A 166 -21.25 -4.10 -10.29
N ARG A 167 -20.33 -4.93 -10.77
CA ARG A 167 -19.54 -4.74 -12.00
C ARG A 167 -19.78 -5.84 -13.03
N GLY A 168 -20.84 -6.62 -12.84
CA GLY A 168 -21.29 -7.66 -13.75
C GLY A 168 -20.46 -8.94 -13.71
N ALA A 169 -19.65 -9.15 -12.67
CA ALA A 169 -18.92 -10.39 -12.46
C ALA A 169 -19.69 -11.30 -11.47
N PRO A 170 -19.77 -12.62 -11.74
CA PRO A 170 -20.46 -13.57 -10.86
C PRO A 170 -19.79 -13.62 -9.48
N VAL A 171 -20.47 -14.11 -8.44
CA VAL A 171 -19.86 -14.39 -7.13
C VAL A 171 -18.94 -15.62 -7.25
N ARG A 172 -17.85 -15.71 -6.46
CA ARG A 172 -17.08 -16.97 -6.45
C ARG A 172 -17.98 -18.07 -5.87
N PRO A 173 -17.97 -19.30 -6.43
CA PRO A 173 -18.51 -20.42 -5.69
C PRO A 173 -17.77 -20.49 -4.35
N SER A 174 -18.51 -20.51 -3.25
CA SER A 174 -17.94 -20.84 -1.95
C SER A 174 -17.26 -22.20 -2.11
N ALA A 175 -15.98 -22.32 -1.77
CA ALA A 175 -15.37 -23.64 -1.67
C ALA A 175 -16.24 -24.42 -0.66
N SER A 176 -16.90 -25.46 -1.13
CA SER A 176 -17.59 -26.41 -0.26
C SER A 176 -16.56 -26.91 0.75
N VAL A 177 -16.92 -26.80 2.03
CA VAL A 177 -16.12 -27.28 3.18
C VAL A 177 -15.79 -28.76 2.99
#